data_AF-A0A351LFJ4-F1
#
_entry.id   AF-A0A351LFJ4-F1
#
_cell.length_a   1.000
_cell.length_b   1.000
_cell.length_c   1.000
_cell.angle_alpha   90.00
_cell.angle_beta   90.00
_cell.angle_gamma   90.00
#
_symmetry.space_group_name_H-M   'P 1'
#
loop_
_entity.id
_entity.type
_entity.pdbx_description
1 polymer ?
#
loop_
_entity_poly.entity_id
_entity_poly.type
_entity_poly.pdbx_seq_one_letter_code
_entity_poly.pdbx_strand_id
1 'polypeptide(L)'
;MTHPRPLGERELALINLYAHCQLGLSPRRFYAKWDVTYENIADICSRSPATVRRWFGSDRNYRAPSSCDLRHLALMDFLLEHREEIPTELFNLLCPDSRSEKSSNQTDKPT
;
A
#
# COMPACT_ATOMS: atom_id res chain seq x y z
N MET A 1 15.63 11.55 -23.93
CA MET A 1 14.55 11.83 -22.98
C MET A 1 13.25 11.41 -23.63
N THR A 2 12.51 10.49 -23.04
CA THR A 2 11.24 10.01 -23.60
C THR A 2 10.14 10.99 -23.22
N HIS A 3 9.37 11.48 -24.20
CA HIS A 3 8.23 12.34 -23.90
C HIS A 3 7.18 11.54 -23.10
N PRO A 4 6.59 12.13 -22.05
CA PRO A 4 5.54 11.45 -21.29
C PRO A 4 4.34 11.17 -22.20
N ARG A 5 3.74 9.98 -22.06
CA ARG A 5 2.52 9.64 -22.79
C ARG A 5 1.38 10.55 -22.34
N PRO A 6 0.65 11.21 -23.26
CA PRO A 6 -0.52 12.00 -22.89
C PRO A 6 -1.63 11.08 -22.34
N LEU A 7 -2.35 11.59 -21.34
CA LEU A 7 -3.50 10.90 -20.77
C LEU A 7 -4.78 11.23 -21.55
N GLY A 8 -5.60 10.22 -21.83
CA GLY A 8 -6.93 10.38 -22.39
C GLY A 8 -7.97 10.72 -21.33
N GLU A 9 -9.18 11.06 -21.78
CA GLU A 9 -10.30 11.47 -20.90
C GLU A 9 -10.62 10.43 -19.82
N ARG A 10 -10.59 9.14 -20.16
CA ARG A 10 -10.89 8.05 -19.22
C ARG A 10 -9.85 7.96 -18.09
N GLU A 11 -8.59 8.24 -18.40
CA GLU A 11 -7.49 8.20 -17.43
C GLU A 11 -7.55 9.41 -16.50
N LEU A 12 -7.87 10.59 -17.04
CA LEU A 12 -8.10 11.80 -16.26
C LEU A 12 -9.33 11.67 -15.35
N ALA A 13 -10.41 11.05 -15.84
CA ALA A 13 -11.60 10.77 -15.04
C ALA A 13 -11.27 9.84 -13.85
N LEU A 14 -10.46 8.80 -14.07
CA LEU A 14 -10.00 7.91 -13.01
C LEU A 14 -9.14 8.66 -11.97
N ILE A 15 -8.21 9.51 -12.42
CA ILE A 15 -7.40 10.34 -11.52
C ILE A 15 -8.30 11.24 -10.67
N ASN A 16 -9.27 11.90 -11.30
CA ASN A 16 -10.21 12.77 -10.58
C ASN A 16 -11.03 11.99 -9.56
N LEU A 17 -11.55 10.82 -9.92
CA LEU A 17 -12.27 9.95 -8.99
C LEU A 17 -11.37 9.57 -7.79
N TYR A 18 -10.15 9.12 -8.06
CA TYR A 18 -9.20 8.69 -7.02
C TYR A 18 -8.72 9.85 -6.12
N ALA A 19 -8.54 11.04 -6.68
CA ALA A 19 -8.10 12.24 -5.96
C ALA A 19 -9.16 12.75 -4.98
N HIS A 20 -10.44 12.61 -5.34
CA HIS A 20 -11.57 13.09 -4.53
C HIS A 20 -12.24 11.97 -3.72
N CYS A 21 -11.78 10.73 -3.85
CA CYS A 21 -12.25 9.61 -3.05
C CYS A 21 -11.80 9.77 -1.60
N GLN A 22 -12.75 9.76 -0.66
CA GLN A 22 -12.48 9.72 0.78
C GLN A 22 -12.19 8.28 1.25
N LEU A 23 -11.21 7.63 0.61
CA LEU A 23 -10.81 6.27 0.97
C LEU A 23 -9.98 6.29 2.25
N GLY A 24 -10.53 5.76 3.34
CA GLY A 24 -9.82 5.68 4.61
C GLY A 24 -10.43 4.67 5.57
N LEU A 25 -9.56 3.96 6.30
CA LEU A 25 -9.95 2.97 7.30
C LEU A 25 -9.12 3.15 8.56
N SER A 26 -9.78 3.17 9.72
CA SER A 26 -9.08 3.40 10.99
C SER A 26 -8.27 2.18 11.42
N PRO A 27 -7.13 2.36 12.12
CA PRO A 27 -6.31 1.25 12.63
C PRO A 27 -7.12 0.27 13.48
N ARG A 28 -8.05 0.77 14.31
CA ARG A 28 -8.92 -0.08 15.14
C ARG A 28 -9.86 -0.94 14.31
N ARG A 29 -10.44 -0.41 13.23
CA ARG A 29 -11.33 -1.19 12.34
C ARG A 29 -10.53 -2.21 11.54
N PHE A 30 -9.37 -1.83 11.01
CA PHE A 30 -8.49 -2.75 10.28
C PHE A 30 -8.01 -3.89 11.18
N TYR A 31 -7.52 -3.57 12.38
CA TYR A 31 -7.12 -4.54 13.40
C TYR A 31 -8.27 -5.50 13.76
N ALA A 32 -9.47 -4.96 14.03
CA ALA A 32 -10.62 -5.80 14.40
C ALA A 32 -11.09 -6.74 13.28
N LYS A 33 -10.87 -6.36 12.01
CA LYS A 33 -11.28 -7.16 10.85
C LYS A 33 -10.30 -8.29 10.53
N TRP A 34 -8.99 -8.00 10.61
CA TRP A 34 -7.95 -8.91 10.12
C TRP A 34 -7.11 -9.57 11.21
N ASP A 35 -7.26 -9.17 12.47
CA ASP A 35 -6.49 -9.69 13.62
C ASP A 35 -4.97 -9.63 13.42
N VAL A 36 -4.50 -8.54 12.78
CA VAL A 36 -3.07 -8.31 12.49
C VAL A 36 -2.32 -7.74 13.68
N THR A 37 -0.98 -7.83 13.67
CA THR A 37 -0.15 -7.20 14.71
C THR A 37 0.03 -5.69 14.48
N TYR A 38 0.45 -4.97 15.53
CA TYR A 38 0.82 -3.55 15.38
C TYR A 38 2.04 -3.36 14.47
N GLU A 39 2.91 -4.36 14.42
CA GLU A 39 4.06 -4.42 13.52
C GLU A 39 3.61 -4.53 12.06
N ASN A 40 2.60 -5.36 11.74
CA ASN A 40 2.05 -5.39 10.38
C ASN A 40 1.41 -4.05 9.98
N ILE A 41 0.66 -3.41 10.88
CA ILE A 41 0.10 -2.07 10.63
C ILE A 41 1.22 -1.04 10.42
N ALA A 42 2.31 -1.15 11.17
CA ALA A 42 3.47 -0.29 11.02
C ALA A 42 4.12 -0.45 9.64
N ASP A 43 4.30 -1.68 9.17
CA ASP A 43 4.84 -1.98 7.84
C ASP A 43 3.94 -1.41 6.73
N ILE A 44 2.62 -1.68 6.79
CA ILE A 44 1.64 -1.16 5.82
C ILE A 44 1.68 0.37 5.73
N CYS A 45 1.75 1.04 6.88
CA CYS A 45 1.73 2.50 6.91
C CYS A 45 3.11 3.14 6.79
N SER A 46 4.20 2.37 6.68
CA SER A 46 5.58 2.87 6.73
C SER A 46 5.86 3.72 7.99
N ARG A 47 5.45 3.21 9.16
CA ARG A 47 5.60 3.85 10.48
C ARG A 47 6.41 2.99 11.42
N SER A 48 6.81 3.55 12.56
CA SER A 48 7.36 2.74 13.64
C SER A 48 6.23 2.04 14.43
N PRO A 49 6.46 0.83 14.97
CA PRO A 49 5.49 0.19 15.88
C PRO A 49 5.13 1.07 17.09
N ALA A 50 6.09 1.87 17.57
CA ALA A 50 5.84 2.84 18.64
C ALA A 50 4.84 3.93 18.25
N THR A 51 4.87 4.38 16.99
CA THR A 51 3.87 5.31 16.44
C THR A 51 2.50 4.65 16.39
N VAL A 52 2.42 3.42 15.89
CA VAL A 52 1.15 2.67 15.79
C VAL A 52 0.54 2.45 17.17
N ARG A 53 1.33 2.07 18.19
CA ARG A 53 0.83 1.91 19.57
C ARG A 53 0.12 3.17 20.09
N ARG A 54 0.57 4.37 19.71
CA ARG A 54 -0.09 5.63 20.08
C ARG A 54 -1.46 5.82 19.42
N TRP A 55 -1.74 5.14 18.31
CA TRP A 55 -3.08 5.18 17.68
C TRP A 55 -4.12 4.38 18.47
N PHE A 56 -3.66 3.43 19.29
CA PHE A 56 -4.51 2.58 20.13
C PHE A 56 -4.52 3.01 21.60
N GLY A 57 -3.69 3.98 21.98
CA GLY A 57 -3.64 4.55 23.33
C GLY A 57 -4.89 5.36 23.71
N SER A 58 -5.00 5.67 25.00
CA SER A 58 -6.03 6.54 25.56
C SER A 58 -5.47 7.93 25.88
N ASP A 59 -6.33 8.94 25.79
CA ASP A 59 -6.12 10.33 26.24
C ASP A 59 -4.76 10.93 25.84
N ARG A 60 -3.87 11.15 26.81
CA ARG A 60 -2.61 11.89 26.64
C ARG A 60 -1.58 11.18 25.76
N ASN A 61 -1.72 9.86 25.60
CA ASN A 61 -0.82 9.06 24.77
C ASN A 61 -1.38 8.84 23.36
N TYR A 62 -2.63 9.27 23.11
CA TYR A 62 -3.25 9.15 21.81
C TYR A 62 -2.64 10.12 20.80
N ARG A 63 -2.35 9.61 19.62
CA ARG A 63 -2.05 10.42 18.44
C ARG A 63 -2.88 9.90 17.29
N ALA A 64 -3.62 10.78 16.60
CA ALA A 64 -4.39 10.35 15.45
C ALA A 64 -3.47 9.92 14.29
N PRO A 65 -3.83 8.86 13.53
CA PRO A 65 -3.20 8.56 12.26
C PRO A 65 -3.46 9.70 11.26
N SER A 66 -2.54 9.90 10.32
CA SER A 66 -2.74 10.84 9.22
C SER A 66 -3.71 10.29 8.18
N SER A 67 -4.24 11.15 7.30
CA SER A 67 -5.07 10.71 6.16
C SER A 67 -4.34 9.72 5.25
N CYS A 68 -3.02 9.86 5.10
CA CYS A 68 -2.20 8.91 4.34
C CYS A 68 -2.17 7.53 4.99
N ASP A 69 -2.01 7.47 6.32
CA ASP A 69 -2.05 6.20 7.06
C ASP A 69 -3.41 5.51 6.92
N LEU A 70 -4.50 6.28 7.04
CA LEU A 70 -5.87 5.77 6.84
C LEU A 70 -6.10 5.24 5.42
N ARG A 71 -5.55 5.92 4.40
CA ARG A 71 -5.64 5.51 3.00
C ARG A 71 -4.87 4.21 2.76
N HIS A 72 -3.66 4.06 3.29
CA HIS A 72 -2.89 2.82 3.18
C HIS A 72 -3.62 1.64 3.80
N LEU A 73 -4.25 1.82 4.96
CA LEU A 73 -5.04 0.76 5.59
C LEU A 73 -6.27 0.39 4.74
N ALA A 74 -6.96 1.36 4.15
CA ALA A 74 -8.09 1.08 3.27
C ALA A 74 -7.67 0.41 1.96
N LEU A 75 -6.52 0.78 1.38
CA LEU A 75 -5.97 0.11 0.22
C LEU A 75 -5.58 -1.34 0.54
N MET A 76 -4.92 -1.56 1.68
CA MET A 76 -4.56 -2.92 2.10
C MET A 76 -5.81 -3.75 2.41
N ASP A 77 -6.84 -3.15 3.00
CA ASP A 77 -8.14 -3.79 3.24
C ASP A 77 -8.75 -4.31 1.94
N PHE A 78 -8.81 -3.46 0.90
CA PHE A 78 -9.29 -3.82 -0.43
C PHE A 78 -8.45 -4.95 -1.05
N LEU A 79 -7.12 -4.87 -0.96
CA LEU A 79 -6.22 -5.89 -1.51
C LEU A 79 -6.38 -7.25 -0.81
N LEU A 80 -6.62 -7.26 0.50
CA LEU A 80 -6.85 -8.49 1.26
C LEU A 80 -8.23 -9.08 0.97
N GLU A 81 -9.28 -8.26 0.86
CA GLU A 81 -10.64 -8.71 0.52
C GLU A 81 -10.69 -9.36 -0.86
N HIS A 82 -10.06 -8.74 -1.85
CA HIS A 82 -10.15 -9.15 -3.26
C HIS A 82 -8.93 -9.93 -3.73
N ARG A 83 -8.13 -10.47 -2.81
CA ARG A 83 -6.86 -11.14 -3.16
C ARG A 83 -7.05 -12.26 -4.18
N GLU A 84 -8.13 -13.02 -4.07
CA GLU A 84 -8.43 -14.15 -4.96
C GLU A 84 -9.05 -13.71 -6.29
N GLU A 85 -9.63 -12.52 -6.35
CA GLU A 85 -10.24 -11.94 -7.55
C GLU A 85 -9.21 -11.22 -8.43
N ILE A 86 -8.13 -10.69 -7.82
CA ILE A 86 -7.06 -10.01 -8.54
C ILE A 86 -6.17 -11.06 -9.23
N PRO A 87 -6.03 -11.04 -10.57
CA PRO A 87 -5.12 -11.93 -11.28
C PRO A 87 -3.70 -11.83 -10.76
N THR A 88 -3.01 -12.97 -10.65
CA THR A 88 -1.65 -13.03 -10.08
C THR A 88 -0.67 -12.16 -10.87
N GLU A 89 -0.85 -12.04 -12.18
CA GLU A 89 -0.04 -11.17 -13.05
C GLU A 89 -0.17 -9.70 -12.65
N LEU A 90 -1.38 -9.24 -12.34
CA LEU A 90 -1.61 -7.87 -11.87
C LEU A 90 -1.09 -7.66 -10.45
N PHE A 91 -1.23 -8.67 -9.59
CA PHE A 91 -0.65 -8.62 -8.25
C PHE A 91 0.88 -8.52 -8.29
N ASN A 92 1.53 -9.23 -9.21
CA ASN A 92 2.97 -9.18 -9.43
C ASN A 92 3.45 -7.83 -9.97
N LEU A 93 2.61 -7.10 -10.74
CA LEU A 93 2.91 -5.72 -11.14
C LEU A 93 2.86 -4.76 -9.95
N LEU A 94 1.99 -5.01 -8.97
CA LEU A 94 1.86 -4.19 -7.77
C LEU A 94 2.96 -4.50 -6.74
N CYS A 95 3.32 -5.76 -6.59
CA CYS A 95 4.31 -6.25 -5.64
C CYS A 95 5.28 -7.21 -6.35
N PRO A 96 6.25 -6.69 -7.13
CA PRO A 96 7.19 -7.53 -7.85
C PRO A 96 8.06 -8.31 -6.85
N ASP A 97 8.23 -9.60 -7.11
CA ASP A 97 9.16 -10.43 -6.35
C ASP A 97 10.58 -9.88 -6.50
N SER A 98 11.13 -9.31 -5.43
CA SER A 98 12.51 -8.82 -5.37
C SER A 98 13.59 -9.89 -5.62
N ARG A 99 13.19 -11.15 -5.74
CA ARG A 99 14.05 -12.29 -6.11
C ARG A 99 14.22 -12.47 -7.63
N SER A 100 13.39 -11.85 -8.45
CA SER A 100 13.40 -12.01 -9.91
C SER A 100 14.45 -11.14 -10.63
N GLU A 101 14.97 -10.08 -9.99
CA GLU A 101 15.93 -9.15 -10.62
C GLU A 101 17.39 -9.63 -10.61
N LYS A 102 17.70 -10.76 -9.96
CA LYS A 102 19.08 -11.25 -9.82
C LYS A 102 19.56 -12.22 -10.90
N SER A 103 18.75 -12.55 -11.90
CA SER A 103 19.09 -13.60 -12.88
C SER A 103 19.51 -13.10 -14.28
N SER A 104 19.67 -11.79 -14.50
CA SER A 104 19.97 -11.24 -15.84
C SER A 104 21.20 -10.34 -15.92
N ASN A 105 22.22 -10.55 -15.08
CA ASN A 105 23.55 -9.94 -15.26
C ASN A 105 24.69 -10.93 -14.94
N GLN A 106 24.89 -11.96 -15.76
CA GLN A 106 26.18 -12.68 -15.82
C GLN A 106 26.39 -13.39 -17.17
N THR A 107 26.76 -12.62 -18.19
CA THR A 107 27.50 -13.00 -19.42
C THR A 107 27.97 -11.65 -19.99
N ASP A 108 29.25 -11.34 -20.24
CA ASP A 108 30.43 -12.10 -20.57
C ASP A 108 31.70 -11.38 -20.07
N LYS A 109 32.75 -12.13 -19.71
CA LYS A 109 34.12 -11.61 -19.59
C LYS A 109 34.99 -12.39 -20.57
N PRO A 110 35.52 -11.78 -21.65
CA PRO A 110 36.45 -12.46 -22.53
C PRO A 110 37.84 -12.56 -21.84
N THR A 111 38.47 -13.71 -22.04
CA THR A 111 39.89 -13.96 -21.74
C THR A 111 40.72 -13.69 -22.98
#